data_AF-A0A6A5ETI7-F1
#
_entry.id   AF-A0A6A5ETI7-F1
#
_cell.length_a   1.000
_cell.length_b   1.000
_cell.length_c   1.000
_cell.angle_alpha   90.00
_cell.angle_beta   90.00
_cell.angle_gamma   90.00
#
_symmetry.space_group_name_H-M   'P 1'
#
loop_
_entity.id
_entity.type
_entity.pdbx_description
1 polymer ?
#
loop_
_entity_poly.entity_id
_entity_poly.type
_entity_poly.pdbx_seq_one_letter_code
_entity_poly.pdbx_strand_id
1 'polypeptide(L)'
;MLFLRAAALSCRGLPALRCLPAAYTGSRTTANVTYIQGQSPVPRIREYFYYIDHQGQLFLDDTKVKNFVTCFKDIKFLIFFFSRLCSNQSGRYEEDFPFLSLCGRERNFVRCDDRPIVFTHLLQSPATSPGITGITGDQELLSYCGGAEKLSAPFRPEALYMHPVSGRVYHPCSERGGGVGLVRSALAIELSPFFVYATEHGQSGQPTHFLWGGQKHTLTNELAGCFPTAEEGSGQKDELG
;
A
#
# COMPACT_ATOMS: atom_id res chain seq x y z
N MET A 1 14.24 -38.31 -41.17
CA MET A 1 14.13 -36.86 -41.38
C MET A 1 13.43 -36.27 -40.17
N LEU A 2 14.21 -35.81 -39.19
CA LEU A 2 13.77 -35.29 -37.89
C LEU A 2 13.66 -33.76 -38.01
N PHE A 3 12.46 -33.19 -37.91
CA PHE A 3 12.31 -31.73 -37.84
C PHE A 3 12.16 -31.29 -36.38
N LEU A 4 13.23 -30.74 -35.81
CA LEU A 4 13.16 -29.96 -34.57
C LEU A 4 12.58 -28.58 -34.87
N ARG A 5 11.44 -28.24 -34.27
CA ARG A 5 10.97 -26.85 -34.17
C ARG A 5 11.50 -26.25 -32.88
N ALA A 6 12.42 -25.29 -33.00
CA ALA A 6 12.81 -24.41 -31.91
C ALA A 6 11.70 -23.37 -31.68
N ALA A 7 11.13 -23.34 -30.48
CA ALA A 7 10.21 -22.28 -30.06
C ALA A 7 11.05 -21.15 -29.43
N ALA A 8 11.03 -19.99 -30.05
CA ALA A 8 11.65 -18.78 -29.52
C ALA A 8 10.82 -18.26 -28.33
N LEU A 9 11.44 -18.20 -27.15
CA LEU A 9 10.89 -17.55 -25.96
C LEU A 9 10.92 -16.03 -26.18
N SER A 10 9.77 -15.47 -26.53
CA SER A 10 9.54 -14.03 -26.53
C SER A 10 9.50 -13.53 -25.08
N CYS A 11 10.59 -12.93 -24.60
CA CYS A 11 10.61 -12.13 -23.38
C CYS A 11 9.68 -10.92 -23.55
N ARG A 12 8.43 -11.04 -23.08
CA ARG A 12 7.53 -9.89 -22.95
C ARG A 12 8.01 -9.08 -21.74
N GLY A 13 8.60 -7.93 -22.00
CA GLY A 13 8.93 -6.95 -20.95
C GLY A 13 7.67 -6.59 -20.18
N LEU A 14 7.76 -6.65 -18.85
CA LEU A 14 6.71 -6.18 -17.96
C LEU A 14 6.53 -4.67 -18.21
N PRO A 15 5.28 -4.18 -18.36
CA PRO A 15 5.04 -2.75 -18.47
C PRO A 15 5.51 -2.07 -17.17
N ALA A 16 6.31 -1.02 -17.31
CA ALA A 16 6.68 -0.17 -16.18
C ALA A 16 5.40 0.28 -15.46
N LEU A 17 5.33 0.01 -14.14
CA LEU A 17 4.24 0.50 -13.29
C LEU A 17 4.16 2.01 -13.47
N ARG A 18 3.02 2.50 -13.96
CA ARG A 18 2.74 3.93 -14.01
C ARG A 18 2.35 4.36 -12.60
N CYS A 19 3.33 4.44 -11.70
CA CYS A 19 3.14 5.09 -10.41
C CYS A 19 2.74 6.54 -10.71
N LEU A 20 1.48 6.89 -10.45
CA LEU A 20 1.12 8.29 -10.36
C LEU A 20 2.04 8.90 -9.29
N PRO A 21 2.72 10.03 -9.56
CA PRO A 21 3.42 10.77 -8.54
C PRO A 21 2.34 11.35 -7.64
N ALA A 22 1.87 10.53 -6.71
CA ALA A 22 1.09 11.01 -5.62
C ALA A 22 2.07 11.83 -4.80
N ALA A 23 1.90 13.15 -4.85
CA ALA A 23 2.62 14.11 -4.06
C ALA A 23 2.32 13.85 -2.57
N TYR A 24 2.89 12.77 -2.03
CA TYR A 24 2.82 12.40 -0.63
C TYR A 24 3.92 13.14 0.10
N THR A 25 3.80 14.45 0.17
CA THR A 25 4.45 15.22 1.23
C THR A 25 3.71 14.86 2.52
N GLY A 26 4.41 14.19 3.43
CA GLY A 26 3.93 13.94 4.78
C GLY A 26 3.38 15.21 5.40
N SER A 27 2.26 15.07 6.13
CA SER A 27 1.63 16.11 6.93
C SER A 27 1.70 17.52 6.30
N ARG A 28 1.14 17.71 5.10
CA ARG A 28 0.61 19.05 4.80
C ARG A 28 -0.43 19.33 5.89
N THR A 29 -0.20 20.40 6.64
CA THR A 29 -1.22 21.01 7.48
C THR A 29 -2.38 21.28 6.55
N THR A 30 -3.42 20.43 6.60
CA THR A 30 -4.57 20.55 5.71
C THR A 30 -5.06 21.98 5.85
N ALA A 31 -5.10 22.71 4.72
CA ALA A 31 -5.90 23.92 4.63
C ALA A 31 -7.28 23.58 5.21
N ASN A 32 -7.92 24.54 5.89
CA ASN A 32 -9.18 24.33 6.62
C ASN A 32 -10.31 23.79 5.71
N VAL A 33 -10.29 22.50 5.38
CA VAL A 33 -11.30 21.84 4.57
C VAL A 33 -12.52 21.67 5.45
N THR A 34 -13.57 22.42 5.11
CA THR A 34 -14.83 22.35 5.85
C THR A 34 -15.70 21.27 5.24
N TYR A 35 -16.08 20.30 6.05
CA TYR A 35 -17.05 19.26 5.71
C TYR A 35 -17.95 18.95 6.91
N ILE A 36 -19.10 18.33 6.64
CA ILE A 36 -20.00 17.80 7.67
C ILE A 36 -20.21 16.31 7.39
N GLN A 37 -20.00 15.45 8.39
CA GLN A 37 -20.25 14.02 8.23
C GLN A 37 -21.70 13.75 7.84
N GLY A 38 -21.90 12.96 6.79
CA GLY A 38 -23.23 12.60 6.29
C GLY A 38 -23.95 13.72 5.54
N GLN A 39 -23.24 14.76 5.10
CA GLN A 39 -23.82 15.83 4.28
C GLN A 39 -24.43 15.31 2.98
N SER A 40 -25.44 16.01 2.45
CA SER A 40 -26.17 15.61 1.24
C SER A 40 -26.21 16.77 0.24
N PRO A 41 -25.12 17.04 -0.49
CA PRO A 41 -25.04 18.19 -1.39
C PRO A 41 -26.02 18.11 -2.57
N VAL A 42 -26.47 16.91 -2.92
CA VAL A 42 -27.41 16.63 -4.01
C VAL A 42 -28.41 15.58 -3.53
N PRO A 43 -29.69 15.60 -3.98
CA PRO A 43 -30.67 14.61 -3.56
C PRO A 43 -30.18 13.17 -3.71
N ARG A 44 -30.41 12.36 -2.67
CA ARG A 44 -30.08 10.92 -2.60
C ARG A 44 -28.58 10.58 -2.57
N ILE A 45 -27.69 11.56 -2.46
CA ILE A 45 -26.25 11.35 -2.27
C ILE A 45 -25.87 11.75 -0.85
N ARG A 46 -25.14 10.89 -0.15
CA ARG A 46 -24.53 11.22 1.15
C ARG A 46 -23.02 11.22 1.02
N GLU A 47 -22.36 12.15 1.67
CA GLU A 47 -20.91 12.25 1.72
C GLU A 47 -20.43 12.00 3.15
N TYR A 48 -19.48 11.08 3.28
CA TYR A 48 -18.82 10.73 4.53
C TYR A 48 -17.31 10.86 4.35
N PHE A 49 -16.60 11.13 5.45
CA PHE A 49 -15.18 11.43 5.45
C PHE A 49 -14.46 10.48 6.40
N TYR A 50 -13.43 9.83 5.90
CA TYR A 50 -12.72 8.77 6.60
C TYR A 50 -11.22 9.04 6.67
N TYR A 51 -10.62 8.46 7.70
CA TYR A 51 -9.19 8.43 7.94
C TYR A 51 -8.69 6.99 8.02
N ILE A 52 -7.56 6.69 7.39
CA ILE A 52 -6.84 5.43 7.53
C ILE A 52 -5.51 5.69 8.24
N ASP A 53 -5.24 4.96 9.32
CA ASP A 53 -3.96 5.06 10.02
C ASP A 53 -2.89 4.11 9.44
N HIS A 54 -1.65 4.23 9.91
CA HIS A 54 -0.55 3.33 9.53
C HIS A 54 -0.70 1.88 10.04
N GLN A 55 -1.72 1.57 10.85
CA GLN A 55 -2.07 0.20 11.24
C GLN A 55 -3.09 -0.43 10.27
N GLY A 56 -3.61 0.34 9.31
CA GLY A 56 -4.65 -0.10 8.38
C GLY A 56 -6.05 -0.04 8.97
N GLN A 57 -6.25 0.69 10.07
CA GLN A 57 -7.54 0.87 10.70
C GLN A 57 -8.30 2.04 10.07
N LEU A 58 -9.60 1.85 9.90
CA LEU A 58 -10.51 2.84 9.31
C LEU A 58 -11.29 3.56 10.42
N PHE A 59 -11.39 4.89 10.30
CA PHE A 59 -12.11 5.77 11.23
C PHE A 59 -12.95 6.79 10.47
N LEU A 60 -13.98 7.34 11.11
CA LEU A 60 -14.52 8.63 10.66
C LEU A 60 -13.47 9.72 10.91
N ASP A 61 -13.31 10.61 9.95
CA ASP A 61 -12.21 11.57 9.95
C ASP A 61 -12.26 12.55 11.15
N ASP A 62 -13.46 12.97 11.54
CA ASP A 62 -13.74 13.85 12.68
C ASP A 62 -13.73 13.14 14.05
N THR A 63 -13.43 11.84 14.09
CA THR A 63 -13.25 11.12 15.35
C THR A 63 -12.08 11.74 16.13
N LYS A 64 -12.37 12.29 17.32
CA LYS A 64 -11.39 12.98 18.17
C LYS A 64 -10.27 12.07 18.66
N VAL A 65 -10.60 10.86 19.08
CA VAL A 65 -9.65 9.85 19.58
C VAL A 65 -9.68 8.66 18.63
N LYS A 66 -8.61 8.47 17.86
CA LYS A 66 -8.49 7.34 16.92
C LYS A 66 -7.68 6.23 17.57
N ASN A 67 -8.38 5.18 18.00
CA ASN A 67 -7.79 4.00 18.64
C ASN A 67 -8.59 2.73 18.31
N PHE A 68 -8.12 1.58 18.79
CA PHE A 68 -8.76 0.29 18.56
C PHE A 68 -10.24 0.25 18.98
N VAL A 69 -10.71 1.01 19.96
CA VAL A 69 -12.14 1.00 20.34
C VAL A 69 -12.98 1.72 19.28
N THR A 70 -12.47 2.82 18.75
CA THR A 70 -13.19 3.71 17.80
C THR A 70 -13.10 3.32 16.33
N CYS A 71 -12.21 2.41 15.95
CA CYS A 71 -12.08 1.97 14.56
C CYS A 71 -13.26 1.09 14.13
N PHE A 72 -13.57 1.12 12.84
CA PHE A 72 -14.48 0.16 12.21
C PHE A 72 -13.85 -1.24 12.21
N LYS A 73 -14.67 -2.25 12.56
CA LYS A 73 -14.22 -3.66 12.68
C LYS A 73 -15.10 -4.65 11.93
N ASP A 74 -16.25 -4.21 11.39
CA ASP A 74 -17.14 -5.11 10.67
C ASP A 74 -16.48 -5.55 9.37
N ILE A 75 -16.14 -6.84 9.28
CA ILE A 75 -15.35 -7.40 8.19
C ILE A 75 -16.07 -7.21 6.85
N LYS A 76 -17.40 -7.35 6.81
CA LYS A 76 -18.17 -7.20 5.56
C LYS A 76 -18.11 -5.76 5.06
N PHE A 77 -18.26 -4.79 5.97
CA PHE A 77 -18.10 -3.38 5.67
C PHE A 77 -16.69 -3.06 5.18
N LEU A 78 -15.64 -3.53 5.88
CA LEU A 78 -14.25 -3.29 5.48
C LEU A 78 -13.96 -3.87 4.09
N ILE A 79 -14.37 -5.11 3.82
CA ILE A 79 -14.26 -5.72 2.48
C ILE A 79 -14.98 -4.84 1.45
N PHE A 80 -16.21 -4.44 1.74
CA PHE A 80 -17.01 -3.63 0.82
C PHE A 80 -16.38 -2.26 0.54
N PHE A 81 -15.84 -1.61 1.57
CA PHE A 81 -15.21 -0.29 1.52
C PHE A 81 -13.90 -0.32 0.73
N PHE A 82 -12.96 -1.18 1.13
CA PHE A 82 -11.62 -1.23 0.55
C PHE A 82 -11.59 -1.84 -0.85
N SER A 83 -12.50 -2.77 -1.19
CA SER A 83 -12.60 -3.31 -2.56
C SER A 83 -13.02 -2.27 -3.60
N ARG A 84 -13.58 -1.14 -3.18
CA ARG A 84 -14.02 -0.04 -4.04
C ARG A 84 -13.18 1.23 -3.89
N LEU A 85 -12.15 1.19 -3.05
CA LEU A 85 -11.27 2.33 -2.83
C LEU A 85 -10.49 2.61 -4.13
N CYS A 86 -10.56 3.85 -4.59
CA CYS A 86 -9.80 4.33 -5.74
C CYS A 86 -9.31 5.76 -5.51
N SER A 87 -8.43 6.25 -6.40
CA SER A 87 -8.08 7.67 -6.43
C SER A 87 -9.34 8.52 -6.58
N ASN A 88 -9.40 9.62 -5.84
CA ASN A 88 -10.48 10.59 -5.94
C ASN A 88 -10.28 11.44 -7.20
N GLN A 89 -11.21 11.31 -8.12
CA GLN A 89 -11.29 12.07 -9.38
C GLN A 89 -12.71 12.64 -9.55
N SER A 90 -13.38 12.93 -8.43
CA SER A 90 -14.79 13.33 -8.40
C SER A 90 -15.03 14.83 -8.59
N GLY A 91 -13.96 15.63 -8.65
CA GLY A 91 -13.98 17.09 -8.61
C GLY A 91 -14.27 17.68 -7.23
N ARG A 92 -14.30 16.85 -6.17
CA ARG A 92 -14.63 17.27 -4.80
C ARG A 92 -13.59 16.75 -3.83
N TYR A 93 -13.04 17.64 -3.00
CA TYR A 93 -12.11 17.30 -1.92
C TYR A 93 -10.88 16.51 -2.37
N GLU A 94 -10.47 16.60 -3.64
CA GLU A 94 -9.40 15.76 -4.19
C GLU A 94 -8.04 16.00 -3.51
N GLU A 95 -7.76 17.25 -3.13
CA GLU A 95 -6.51 17.62 -2.47
C GLU A 95 -6.45 17.12 -1.03
N ASP A 96 -7.54 17.27 -0.26
CA ASP A 96 -7.58 16.90 1.16
C ASP A 96 -7.93 15.43 1.40
N PHE A 97 -8.70 14.83 0.49
CA PHE A 97 -9.16 13.45 0.51
C PHE A 97 -8.86 12.80 -0.85
N PRO A 98 -7.60 12.38 -1.07
CA PRO A 98 -7.11 11.89 -2.36
C PRO A 98 -7.69 10.54 -2.78
N PHE A 99 -8.50 9.91 -1.92
CA PHE A 99 -9.14 8.64 -2.19
C PHE A 99 -10.65 8.70 -1.99
N LEU A 100 -11.35 7.80 -2.69
CA LEU A 100 -12.79 7.70 -2.67
C LEU A 100 -13.21 6.24 -2.70
N SER A 101 -14.17 5.89 -1.84
CA SER A 101 -14.89 4.62 -1.92
C SER A 101 -16.37 4.88 -2.17
N LEU A 102 -16.90 4.37 -3.29
CA LEU A 102 -18.31 4.55 -3.66
C LEU A 102 -19.16 3.39 -3.12
N CYS A 103 -20.02 3.68 -2.15
CA CYS A 103 -20.84 2.70 -1.44
C CYS A 103 -22.32 2.89 -1.79
N GLY A 104 -22.71 2.53 -3.01
CA GLY A 104 -24.07 2.73 -3.51
C GLY A 104 -24.40 4.22 -3.67
N ARG A 105 -25.16 4.78 -2.72
CA ARG A 105 -25.54 6.21 -2.69
C ARG A 105 -24.56 7.07 -1.89
N GLU A 106 -23.56 6.46 -1.28
CA GLU A 106 -22.60 7.12 -0.41
C GLU A 106 -21.28 7.35 -1.14
N ARG A 107 -20.76 8.57 -1.03
CA ARG A 107 -19.41 8.94 -1.43
C ARG A 107 -18.57 9.03 -0.17
N ASN A 108 -17.62 8.11 -0.02
CA ASN A 108 -16.77 8.06 1.15
C ASN A 108 -15.40 8.60 0.77
N PHE A 109 -15.15 9.85 1.11
CA PHE A 109 -13.88 10.54 0.89
C PHE A 109 -12.87 10.09 1.94
N VAL A 110 -11.64 9.80 1.53
CA VAL A 110 -10.66 9.17 2.39
C VAL A 110 -9.31 9.87 2.29
N ARG A 111 -8.73 10.15 3.45
CA ARG A 111 -7.32 10.49 3.61
C ARG A 111 -6.63 9.45 4.49
N CYS A 112 -5.32 9.40 4.45
CA CYS A 112 -4.53 8.41 5.19
C CYS A 112 -3.25 9.00 5.75
N ASP A 113 -2.73 8.36 6.80
CA ASP A 113 -1.46 8.71 7.43
C ASP A 113 -0.26 8.55 6.47
N ASP A 114 -0.26 7.47 5.66
CA ASP A 114 0.83 7.18 4.71
C ASP A 114 0.29 6.63 3.38
N ARG A 115 -0.33 5.45 3.41
CA ARG A 115 -0.93 4.78 2.26
C ARG A 115 -2.34 4.28 2.61
N PRO A 116 -3.26 4.25 1.62
CA PRO A 116 -4.62 3.77 1.83
C PRO A 116 -4.69 2.24 1.99
N ILE A 117 -3.72 1.52 1.43
CA ILE A 117 -3.59 0.08 1.55
C ILE A 117 -2.47 -0.19 2.54
N VAL A 118 -2.81 -0.88 3.63
CA VAL A 118 -1.87 -1.30 4.67
C VAL A 118 -1.94 -2.82 4.81
N PHE A 119 -0.86 -3.50 4.42
CA PHE A 119 -0.70 -4.93 4.62
C PHE A 119 -0.47 -5.23 6.09
N THR A 120 -1.29 -6.14 6.61
CA THR A 120 -1.41 -6.42 8.04
C THR A 120 -0.91 -7.80 8.41
N HIS A 121 -1.09 -8.79 7.54
CA HIS A 121 -0.75 -10.17 7.81
C HIS A 121 -0.25 -10.84 6.54
N LEU A 122 0.73 -11.73 6.68
CA LEU A 122 1.06 -12.70 5.65
C LEU A 122 0.23 -13.96 5.90
N LEU A 123 -0.61 -14.30 4.94
CA LEU A 123 -1.42 -15.51 4.93
C LEU A 123 -0.62 -16.60 4.23
N GLN A 124 -0.36 -17.68 4.94
CA GLN A 124 0.16 -18.90 4.34
C GLN A 124 -0.97 -19.60 3.60
N SER A 125 -0.70 -20.06 2.38
CA SER A 125 -1.59 -21.02 1.73
C SER A 125 -1.76 -22.21 2.68
N PRO A 126 -2.98 -22.70 2.93
CA PRO A 126 -3.19 -23.92 3.69
C PRO A 126 -2.70 -25.11 2.87
N ALA A 127 -1.38 -25.30 2.82
CA ALA A 127 -0.78 -26.53 2.35
C ALA A 127 -0.17 -27.24 3.55
N THR A 128 -0.75 -28.38 3.90
CA THR A 128 -0.06 -29.67 3.92
C THR A 128 -0.99 -30.72 4.55
N SER A 129 -1.80 -31.39 3.73
CA SER A 129 -1.83 -32.84 3.87
C SER A 129 -0.49 -33.34 3.32
N PRO A 130 0.33 -34.07 4.10
CA PRO A 130 1.63 -34.51 3.63
C PRO A 130 1.39 -35.61 2.58
N GLY A 131 1.49 -35.28 1.30
CA GLY A 131 1.36 -36.33 0.27
C GLY A 131 1.29 -35.93 -1.21
N ILE A 132 1.03 -34.67 -1.60
CA ILE A 132 0.95 -34.32 -3.03
C ILE A 132 1.77 -33.06 -3.31
N THR A 133 3.04 -33.26 -3.57
CA THR A 133 3.93 -32.27 -4.20
C THR A 133 3.65 -32.25 -5.69
N GLY A 134 2.97 -31.20 -6.18
CA GLY A 134 2.98 -30.90 -7.60
C GLY A 134 1.75 -30.15 -8.12
N ILE A 135 2.03 -29.01 -8.75
CA ILE A 135 1.33 -28.40 -9.91
C ILE A 135 0.49 -27.13 -9.64
N THR A 136 0.25 -26.71 -8.40
CA THR A 136 -0.20 -25.32 -8.12
C THR A 136 0.65 -24.74 -7.02
N GLY A 137 1.53 -23.78 -7.36
CA GLY A 137 2.38 -23.13 -6.38
C GLY A 137 1.54 -22.52 -5.28
N ASP A 138 1.83 -22.90 -4.03
CA ASP A 138 1.26 -22.28 -2.85
C ASP A 138 1.67 -20.81 -2.80
N GLN A 139 0.80 -19.97 -3.34
CA GLN A 139 1.05 -18.54 -3.40
C GLN A 139 0.63 -17.92 -2.07
N GLU A 140 1.61 -17.54 -1.25
CA GLU A 140 1.38 -16.76 -0.04
C GLU A 140 0.77 -15.40 -0.39
N LEU A 141 -0.09 -14.90 0.49
CA LEU A 141 -0.86 -13.69 0.25
C LEU A 141 -0.65 -12.67 1.36
N LEU A 142 -0.49 -11.40 1.02
CA LEU A 142 -0.55 -10.31 1.99
C LEU A 142 -1.99 -9.83 2.14
N SER A 143 -2.57 -10.04 3.31
CA SER A 143 -3.89 -9.51 3.70
C SER A 143 -3.75 -8.05 4.16
N TYR A 144 -4.70 -7.20 3.76
CA TYR A 144 -4.71 -5.78 4.12
C TYR A 144 -6.03 -5.33 4.76
N CYS A 145 -5.94 -4.24 5.53
CA CYS A 145 -7.07 -3.47 6.05
C CYS A 145 -8.23 -4.28 6.69
N GLY A 146 -7.89 -5.39 7.37
CA GLY A 146 -8.85 -6.22 8.11
C GLY A 146 -9.79 -7.09 7.27
N GLY A 147 -9.55 -7.24 5.95
CA GLY A 147 -10.41 -8.05 5.07
C GLY A 147 -9.97 -9.49 4.84
N ALA A 148 -8.93 -9.96 5.54
CA ALA A 148 -8.40 -11.32 5.43
C ALA A 148 -8.15 -11.73 3.97
N GLU A 149 -8.46 -12.98 3.60
CA GLU A 149 -8.27 -13.50 2.24
C GLU A 149 -9.02 -12.69 1.16
N LYS A 150 -10.14 -12.03 1.51
CA LYS A 150 -10.95 -11.25 0.56
C LYS A 150 -10.31 -9.92 0.18
N LEU A 151 -9.41 -9.40 1.01
CA LEU A 151 -8.60 -8.23 0.75
C LEU A 151 -7.14 -8.64 0.83
N SER A 152 -6.67 -9.30 -0.23
CA SER A 152 -5.32 -9.83 -0.30
C SER A 152 -4.63 -9.51 -1.63
N ALA A 153 -3.30 -9.51 -1.60
CA ALA A 153 -2.45 -9.40 -2.78
C ALA A 153 -1.39 -10.52 -2.75
N PRO A 154 -0.96 -11.04 -3.92
CA PRO A 154 0.17 -11.97 -3.98
C PRO A 154 1.41 -11.44 -3.25
N PHE A 155 1.98 -12.25 -2.36
CA PHE A 155 3.27 -11.90 -1.78
C PHE A 155 4.37 -12.04 -2.82
N ARG A 156 5.17 -10.97 -2.97
CA ARG A 156 6.30 -10.91 -3.90
C ARG A 156 7.53 -10.47 -3.10
N PRO A 157 8.34 -11.41 -2.56
CA PRO A 157 9.46 -11.09 -1.68
C PRO A 157 10.46 -10.12 -2.32
N GLU A 158 10.76 -10.29 -3.60
CA GLU A 158 11.65 -9.46 -4.40
C GLU A 158 11.17 -8.01 -4.60
N ALA A 159 9.87 -7.76 -4.38
CA ALA A 159 9.25 -6.46 -4.57
C ALA A 159 9.09 -5.67 -3.25
N LEU A 160 9.50 -6.24 -2.11
CA LEU A 160 9.56 -5.49 -0.85
C LEU A 160 10.54 -4.31 -0.98
N TYR A 161 10.11 -3.15 -0.52
CA TYR A 161 10.91 -1.93 -0.56
C TYR A 161 10.99 -1.31 0.83
N MET A 162 12.20 -1.14 1.34
CA MET A 162 12.44 -0.43 2.60
C MET A 162 12.82 1.02 2.28
N HIS A 163 12.01 1.97 2.69
CA HIS A 163 12.29 3.39 2.45
C HIS A 163 13.53 3.82 3.24
N PRO A 164 14.54 4.44 2.59
CA PRO A 164 15.89 4.60 3.16
C PRO A 164 15.91 5.54 4.37
N VAL A 165 15.02 6.54 4.40
CA VAL A 165 14.99 7.55 5.47
C VAL A 165 14.11 7.13 6.65
N SER A 166 12.97 6.50 6.37
CA SER A 166 11.95 6.21 7.40
C SER A 166 12.03 4.79 7.94
N GLY A 167 12.72 3.88 7.23
CA GLY A 167 12.74 2.45 7.54
C GLY A 167 11.40 1.74 7.32
N ARG A 168 10.35 2.45 6.88
CA ARG A 168 9.05 1.83 6.58
C ARG A 168 9.19 0.88 5.40
N VAL A 169 8.50 -0.25 5.49
CA VAL A 169 8.49 -1.29 4.45
C VAL A 169 7.22 -1.15 3.62
N TYR A 170 7.35 -1.28 2.31
CA TYR A 170 6.27 -1.17 1.35
C TYR A 170 6.25 -2.39 0.45
N HIS A 171 5.07 -2.68 -0.08
CA HIS A 171 4.86 -3.74 -1.07
C HIS A 171 3.90 -3.24 -2.16
N PRO A 172 4.05 -3.67 -3.42
CA PRO A 172 3.20 -3.19 -4.49
C PRO A 172 1.74 -3.65 -4.30
N CYS A 173 0.80 -2.76 -4.61
CA CYS A 173 -0.62 -3.07 -4.56
C CYS A 173 -1.28 -2.75 -5.91
N SER A 174 -2.57 -3.03 -6.05
CA SER A 174 -3.28 -2.67 -7.29
C SER A 174 -3.23 -1.17 -7.56
N GLU A 175 -3.18 -0.77 -8.83
CA GLU A 175 -3.22 0.66 -9.24
C GLU A 175 -4.41 1.42 -8.63
N ARG A 176 -5.56 0.76 -8.47
CA ARG A 176 -6.73 1.37 -7.79
C ARG A 176 -6.42 1.77 -6.35
N GLY A 177 -5.62 0.97 -5.66
CA GLY A 177 -5.16 1.24 -4.28
C GLY A 177 -3.97 2.20 -4.20
N GLY A 178 -3.60 2.86 -5.30
CA GLY A 178 -2.45 3.79 -5.36
C GLY A 178 -1.12 3.13 -5.74
N GLY A 179 -1.12 1.87 -6.19
CA GLY A 179 0.06 1.16 -6.72
C GLY A 179 1.07 0.69 -5.67
N VAL A 180 1.10 1.30 -4.49
CA VAL A 180 1.97 0.94 -3.36
C VAL A 180 1.20 0.88 -2.05
N GLY A 181 1.41 -0.18 -1.28
CA GLY A 181 0.86 -0.36 0.07
C GLY A 181 1.94 -0.32 1.14
N LEU A 182 1.59 0.20 2.31
CA LEU A 182 2.44 0.16 3.51
C LEU A 182 2.39 -1.26 4.12
N VAL A 183 3.52 -1.80 4.55
CA VAL A 183 3.56 -2.97 5.43
C VAL A 183 3.54 -2.46 6.87
N ARG A 184 2.52 -2.81 7.66
CA ARG A 184 2.40 -2.32 9.04
C ARG A 184 3.62 -2.74 9.87
N SER A 185 3.95 -1.95 10.89
CA SER A 185 5.16 -2.15 11.70
C SER A 185 5.29 -3.56 12.29
N ALA A 186 4.19 -4.15 12.79
CA ALA A 186 4.22 -5.51 13.33
C ALA A 186 4.66 -6.55 12.29
N LEU A 187 4.07 -6.49 11.09
CA LEU A 187 4.45 -7.38 9.99
C LEU A 187 5.87 -7.07 9.47
N ALA A 188 6.26 -5.79 9.42
CA ALA A 188 7.63 -5.42 9.04
C ALA A 188 8.67 -5.98 10.03
N ILE A 189 8.36 -6.02 11.34
CA ILE A 189 9.22 -6.64 12.36
C ILE A 189 9.30 -8.15 12.15
N GLU A 190 8.19 -8.82 11.87
CA GLU A 190 8.18 -10.26 11.53
C GLU A 190 9.05 -10.58 10.31
N LEU A 191 9.04 -9.70 9.30
CA LEU A 191 9.84 -9.83 8.09
C LEU A 191 11.31 -9.39 8.28
N SER A 192 11.61 -8.64 9.35
CA SER A 192 12.94 -8.02 9.56
C SER A 192 14.13 -8.98 9.51
N PRO A 193 14.07 -10.21 10.08
CA PRO A 193 15.21 -11.13 10.09
C PRO A 193 15.61 -11.66 8.71
N PHE A 194 14.73 -11.51 7.72
CA PHE A 194 14.91 -12.02 6.37
C PHE A 194 15.59 -11.01 5.44
N PHE A 195 15.67 -9.74 5.84
CA PHE A 195 16.38 -8.71 5.07
C PHE A 195 17.90 -8.85 5.22
N VAL A 196 18.61 -8.83 4.10
CA VAL A 196 20.07 -8.91 4.04
C VAL A 196 20.64 -7.59 3.58
N TYR A 197 21.52 -7.03 4.39
CA TYR A 197 22.20 -5.76 4.13
C TYR A 197 23.61 -6.04 3.57
N ALA A 198 24.04 -5.25 2.59
CA ALA A 198 25.40 -5.36 2.08
C ALA A 198 26.40 -4.89 3.15
N THR A 199 27.53 -5.60 3.25
CA THR A 199 28.53 -5.40 4.31
C THR A 199 29.51 -4.27 4.03
N GLU A 200 29.39 -3.59 2.89
CA GLU A 200 30.41 -2.68 2.38
C GLU A 200 30.08 -1.21 2.64
N HIS A 201 31.11 -0.48 3.04
CA HIS A 201 31.05 0.87 3.59
C HIS A 201 30.53 1.87 2.54
N GLY A 202 29.24 2.19 2.57
CA GLY A 202 28.70 3.17 1.61
C GLY A 202 27.19 3.25 1.49
N GLN A 203 26.56 3.91 2.46
CA GLN A 203 25.54 4.96 2.22
C GLN A 203 24.08 4.66 1.88
N SER A 204 23.59 3.44 1.61
CA SER A 204 22.11 3.30 1.44
C SER A 204 21.36 2.95 2.73
N GLY A 205 21.95 2.19 3.65
CA GLY A 205 21.22 1.65 4.82
C GLY A 205 20.07 0.70 4.44
N GLN A 206 19.83 0.47 3.14
CA GLN A 206 18.80 -0.39 2.61
C GLN A 206 19.28 -1.84 2.45
N PRO A 207 18.36 -2.82 2.59
CA PRO A 207 18.65 -4.20 2.26
C PRO A 207 18.79 -4.40 0.74
N THR A 208 19.61 -5.36 0.36
CA THR A 208 19.84 -5.73 -1.05
C THR A 208 19.13 -7.02 -1.43
N HIS A 209 18.89 -7.90 -0.45
CA HIS A 209 18.24 -9.18 -0.66
C HIS A 209 17.23 -9.48 0.45
N PHE A 210 16.35 -10.42 0.16
CA PHE A 210 15.36 -10.95 1.09
C PHE A 210 15.39 -12.48 1.04
N LEU A 211 15.59 -13.13 2.19
CA LEU A 211 15.64 -14.58 2.32
C LEU A 211 14.24 -15.11 2.61
N TRP A 212 13.64 -15.85 1.69
CA TRP A 212 12.26 -16.34 1.89
C TRP A 212 12.01 -17.66 1.18
N GLY A 213 11.29 -18.58 1.84
CA GLY A 213 10.98 -19.90 1.28
C GLY A 213 12.23 -20.73 0.92
N GLY A 214 13.34 -20.55 1.65
CA GLY A 214 14.62 -21.20 1.34
C GLY A 214 15.36 -20.62 0.13
N GLN A 215 14.86 -19.53 -0.47
CA GLN A 215 15.47 -18.85 -1.61
C GLN A 215 15.98 -17.45 -1.23
N LYS A 216 17.00 -16.99 -1.95
CA LYS A 216 17.54 -15.62 -1.83
C LYS A 216 17.00 -14.77 -2.98
N HIS A 217 16.13 -13.83 -2.65
CA HIS A 217 15.51 -12.90 -3.60
C HIS A 217 16.32 -11.61 -3.66
N THR A 218 16.64 -11.12 -4.86
CA THR A 218 17.26 -9.80 -5.03
C THR A 218 16.16 -8.74 -4.98
N LEU A 219 16.30 -7.72 -4.13
CA LEU A 219 15.30 -6.68 -4.01
C LEU A 219 15.36 -5.75 -5.24
N THR A 220 14.23 -5.62 -5.91
CA THR A 220 14.10 -4.85 -7.16
C THR A 220 14.15 -3.34 -6.93
N ASN A 221 13.72 -2.88 -5.75
CA ASN A 221 13.52 -1.47 -5.42
C ASN A 221 12.65 -0.70 -6.43
N GLU A 222 11.75 -1.40 -7.16
CA GLU A 222 10.89 -0.81 -8.19
C GLU A 222 9.97 0.30 -7.67
N LEU A 223 9.67 0.27 -6.37
CA LEU A 223 8.83 1.24 -5.69
C LEU A 223 9.53 2.56 -5.33
N ALA A 224 10.85 2.68 -5.51
CA ALA A 224 11.58 3.91 -5.18
C ALA A 224 11.01 5.15 -5.88
N GLY A 225 10.56 5.01 -7.14
CA GLY A 225 9.96 6.09 -7.92
C GLY A 225 8.59 6.58 -7.44
N CYS A 226 7.97 5.88 -6.48
CA CYS A 226 6.69 6.28 -5.89
C CYS A 226 6.88 7.18 -4.64
N PHE A 227 8.12 7.58 -4.35
CA PHE A 227 8.49 8.48 -3.25
C PHE A 227 9.30 9.67 -3.78
N PRO A 228 9.10 10.88 -3.24
CA PRO A 228 9.89 12.04 -3.63
C PRO A 228 11.36 11.88 -3.22
N THR A 229 12.28 12.26 -4.11
CA THR A 229 13.71 12.40 -3.79
C THR A 229 13.92 13.59 -2.86
N ALA A 230 14.71 13.43 -1.81
CA ALA A 230 14.85 14.35 -0.68
C ALA A 230 15.52 15.72 -0.99
N GLU A 231 15.52 16.22 -2.23
CA GLU A 231 16.27 17.43 -2.60
C GLU A 231 15.46 18.75 -2.62
N GLU A 232 14.14 18.74 -2.38
CA GLU A 232 13.36 19.99 -2.32
C GLU A 232 13.03 20.37 -0.87
N GLY A 233 14.01 20.90 -0.14
CA GLY A 233 13.78 21.30 1.26
C GLY A 233 14.84 22.18 1.95
N SER A 234 15.87 22.66 1.25
CA SER A 234 16.89 23.54 1.85
C SER A 234 17.10 24.81 1.00
N GLY A 235 16.14 25.73 1.09
CA GLY A 235 16.17 26.95 0.28
C GLY A 235 15.39 28.13 0.87
N GLN A 236 15.44 28.35 2.18
CA GLN A 236 15.26 29.69 2.74
C GLN A 236 16.44 29.98 3.67
N LYS A 237 17.47 30.59 3.07
CA LYS A 237 18.45 31.37 3.81
C LYS A 237 17.75 32.62 4.31
N ASP A 238 17.92 32.89 5.59
CA ASP A 238 17.83 34.21 6.17
C ASP A 238 18.53 35.23 5.26
N GLU A 239 17.79 36.26 4.83
CA GLU A 239 18.40 37.54 4.50
C GLU A 239 17.69 38.64 5.28
N LEU A 240 18.52 39.35 6.04
CA LEU A 240 18.22 40.52 6.83
C LEU A 240 17.61 41.63 5.97
N GLY A 241 16.68 42.36 6.58
CA GLY A 241 16.23 43.70 6.20
C GLY A 241 15.46 44.33 7.33
#